data_AF-A0A4Q3SD58-F1
#
_entry.id   AF-A0A4Q3SD58-F1
#
_cell.length_a   1.000
_cell.length_b   1.000
_cell.length_c   1.000
_cell.angle_alpha   90.00
_cell.angle_beta   90.00
_cell.angle_gamma   90.00
#
_symmetry.space_group_name_H-M   'P 1'
#
loop_
_entity.id
_entity.type
_entity.pdbx_description
1 polymer ?
#
loop_
_entity_poly.entity_id
_entity_poly.type
_entity_poly.pdbx_seq_one_letter_code
_entity_poly.pdbx_strand_id
1 'polypeptide(L)' 'MLKHFTTVRWIMLGVFAFAVILIWSYQFLYAIPKERCERAGLWWAGRWRTCAAPLDVTKLTGRPIP' A
#
# COMPACT_ATOMS: atom_id res chain seq x y z
N MET A 1 4.57 -20.01 -39.26
CA MET A 1 5.07 -18.70 -38.78
C MET A 1 4.01 -17.82 -38.08
N LEU A 2 2.74 -17.77 -38.54
CA LEU A 2 1.69 -16.92 -37.92
C LEU A 2 1.38 -17.20 -36.43
N LYS A 3 1.65 -18.41 -35.93
CA LYS A 3 1.30 -18.84 -34.56
C LYS A 3 2.15 -18.17 -33.47
N HIS A 4 3.35 -17.68 -33.79
CA HIS A 4 4.21 -17.00 -32.81
C HIS A 4 3.76 -15.56 -32.56
N PHE A 5 3.24 -14.87 -33.58
CA PHE A 5 2.84 -13.46 -33.47
C PHE A 5 1.61 -13.28 -32.57
N THR A 6 0.67 -14.22 -32.60
CA THR A 6 -0.52 -14.21 -31.75
C THR A 6 -0.19 -14.51 -30.29
N THR A 7 0.74 -15.43 -30.02
CA THR A 7 1.18 -15.79 -28.65
C THR A 7 1.84 -14.61 -27.95
N VAL A 8 2.77 -13.92 -28.61
CA VAL A 8 3.47 -12.75 -28.02
C VAL A 8 2.50 -11.62 -27.71
N ARG A 9 1.53 -11.37 -28.60
CA ARG A 9 0.47 -10.38 -28.38
C ARG A 9 -0.33 -10.66 -27.09
N TRP A 10 -0.74 -11.91 -26.88
CA TRP A 10 -1.50 -12.28 -25.68
C TRP A 10 -0.67 -12.22 -24.41
N ILE A 11 0.60 -12.63 -24.47
CA ILE A 11 1.52 -12.53 -23.33
C ILE A 11 1.69 -11.06 -22.91
N MET A 12 1.89 -10.15 -23.87
CA MET A 12 2.06 -8.73 -23.55
C MET A 12 0.79 -8.13 -22.93
N LEU A 13 -0.39 -8.46 -23.46
CA LEU A 13 -1.66 -8.06 -22.87
C LEU A 13 -1.84 -8.60 -21.45
N GLY A 14 -1.45 -9.86 -21.21
CA GLY A 14 -1.48 -10.48 -19.89
C GLY A 14 -0.59 -9.77 -18.88
N VAL A 15 0.67 -9.48 -19.25
CA VAL A 15 1.63 -8.77 -18.39
C VAL A 15 1.15 -7.34 -18.10
N PHE A 16 0.63 -6.64 -19.11
CA PHE A 16 0.08 -5.30 -18.92
C PHE A 16 -1.10 -5.30 -17.95
N ALA A 17 -2.07 -6.20 -18.15
CA ALA A 17 -3.21 -6.34 -17.26
C ALA A 17 -2.78 -6.67 -15.82
N PHE A 18 -1.80 -7.56 -15.67
CA PHE A 18 -1.24 -7.91 -14.37
C PHE A 18 -0.58 -6.72 -13.67
N ALA A 19 0.20 -5.92 -14.39
CA ALA A 19 0.83 -4.71 -13.85
C ALA A 19 -0.20 -3.68 -13.38
N VAL A 20 -1.28 -3.49 -14.14
CA VAL A 20 -2.39 -2.60 -13.75
C VAL A 20 -3.04 -3.08 -12.44
N ILE A 21 -3.32 -4.39 -12.33
CA ILE A 21 -3.90 -4.98 -11.12
C ILE A 21 -2.97 -4.78 -9.92
N LEU A 22 -1.66 -4.97 -10.08
CA LEU A 22 -0.70 -4.75 -8.99
C LEU A 22 -0.71 -3.30 -8.51
N ILE A 23 -0.67 -2.33 -9.42
CA ILE A 23 -0.70 -0.90 -9.06
C ILE A 23 -2.00 -0.55 -8.33
N TRP A 24 -3.13 -1.02 -8.86
CA TRP A 24 -4.43 -0.81 -8.21
C TRP A 24 -4.45 -1.44 -6.82
N SER A 25 -4.01 -2.68 -6.67
CA SER A 25 -3.95 -3.35 -5.38
C SER A 25 -3.15 -2.55 -4.33
N TYR A 26 -2.03 -1.95 -4.73
CA TYR A 26 -1.25 -1.08 -3.85
C TYR A 26 -2.02 0.19 -3.47
N GLN A 27 -2.68 0.84 -4.43
CA GLN A 27 -3.45 2.05 -4.16
C GLN A 27 -4.59 1.80 -3.16
N PHE A 28 -5.37 0.74 -3.34
CA PHE A 28 -6.48 0.41 -2.44
C PHE A 28 -6.03 -0.09 -1.07
N LEU A 29 -4.95 -0.86 -1.00
CA LEU A 29 -4.51 -1.48 0.26
C LEU A 29 -3.60 -0.57 1.09
N TYR A 30 -2.93 0.40 0.47
CA TYR A 30 -1.93 1.23 1.15
C TYR A 30 -2.14 2.72 0.96
N ALA A 31 -2.18 3.22 -0.27
CA ALA A 31 -2.19 4.66 -0.52
C ALA A 31 -3.46 5.35 0.01
N ILE A 32 -4.64 4.82 -0.33
CA ILE A 32 -5.93 5.40 0.09
C ILE A 32 -6.11 5.28 1.62
N PRO A 33 -5.91 4.11 2.26
CA PRO A 33 -6.02 4.00 3.71
C PRO A 33 -5.05 4.91 4.46
N LYS A 34 -3.80 5.02 3.98
CA LYS A 34 -2.79 5.91 4.54
C LYS A 34 -3.28 7.36 4.53
N GLU A 35 -3.71 7.84 3.38
CA GLU A 35 -4.17 9.22 3.22
C GLU A 35 -5.38 9.53 4.11
N ARG A 36 -6.33 8.59 4.24
CA ARG A 36 -7.47 8.73 5.16
C ARG A 36 -7.03 8.79 6.62
N CYS A 37 -6.05 7.97 7.00
CA CYS A 37 -5.52 7.91 8.35
C CYS A 37 -4.79 9.20 8.74
N GLU A 38 -3.92 9.68 7.86
CA GLU A 38 -3.17 10.92 8.08
C GLU A 38 -4.10 12.14 8.12
N ARG A 39 -5.15 12.16 7.30
CA ARG A 39 -6.20 13.19 7.38
C ARG A 39 -6.99 13.17 8.70
N ALA A 40 -7.06 12.03 9.38
CA ALA A 40 -7.67 11.91 10.71
C ALA A 40 -6.71 12.32 11.84
N GLY A 41 -5.48 12.76 11.54
CA GLY A 41 -4.45 13.09 12.53
C GLY A 41 -3.84 11.87 13.22
N LEU A 42 -4.09 10.67 12.68
CA LEU A 42 -3.55 9.40 13.17
C LEU A 42 -2.33 8.99 12.35
N TRP A 43 -1.59 7.99 12.85
CA TRP A 43 -0.39 7.48 12.20
C TRP A 43 -0.68 6.17 11.47
N TRP A 44 -0.25 6.10 10.21
CA TRP A 44 -0.43 4.92 9.38
C TRP A 44 0.72 3.91 9.58
N ALA A 45 0.40 2.74 10.13
CA ALA A 45 1.35 1.65 10.29
C ALA A 45 1.35 0.75 9.04
N GLY A 46 2.17 1.08 8.05
CA GLY A 46 2.20 0.40 6.75
C GLY A 46 2.44 -1.12 6.80
N ARG A 47 3.19 -1.62 7.80
CA ARG A 47 3.42 -3.07 7.98
C ARG A 47 2.13 -3.83 8.31
N TRP A 48 1.29 -3.24 9.15
CA TRP A 48 0.08 -3.86 9.69
C TRP A 48 -1.18 -3.40 8.94
N ARG A 49 -1.04 -2.39 8.07
CA ARG A 49 -2.15 -1.70 7.39
C ARG A 49 -3.19 -1.18 8.39
N THR A 50 -2.72 -0.71 9.54
CA THR A 50 -3.57 -0.18 10.60
C THR A 50 -3.35 1.31 10.78
N CYS A 51 -4.44 1.99 11.12
CA CYS A 51 -4.43 3.38 11.51
C CYS A 51 -4.55 3.46 13.03
N ALA A 52 -3.58 4.08 13.70
CA ALA A 52 -3.56 4.15 15.16
C ALA A 52 -3.04 5.51 15.65
N ALA A 53 -3.45 5.90 16.86
CA ALA A 53 -2.89 7.08 17.51
C ALA A 53 -1.48 6.76 18.02
N PRO A 54 -0.50 7.66 17.82
CA PRO A 54 0.80 7.50 18.46
C PRO A 54 0.62 7.58 19.98
N LEU A 55 1.13 6.57 20.69
CA LEU A 55 1.18 6.60 22.15
C LEU A 55 2.47 7.28 22.59
N ASP A 56 2.34 8.26 23.47
CA ASP A 56 3.50 8.90 24.08
C ASP A 56 4.09 7.99 25.16
N VAL A 57 5.33 7.53 24.94
CA VAL A 57 6.05 6.66 25.88
C VAL A 57 6.29 7.33 27.23
N THR A 58 6.36 8.66 27.27
CA THR A 58 6.53 9.40 28.53
C THR A 58 5.25 9.37 29.37
N LYS A 59 4.08 9.48 28.71
CA LYS A 59 2.76 9.34 29.34
C LYS A 59 2.53 7.92 29.86
N LEU A 60 3.07 6.92 29.16
CA LEU A 60 2.95 5.52 29.54
C LEU A 60 3.89 5.11 30.68
N THR A 61 5.16 5.55 30.62
CA THR A 61 6.21 5.09 31.53
C THR A 61 6.53 6.06 32.67
N GLY A 62 6.02 7.28 32.60
CA GLY A 62 6.32 8.35 33.55
C GLY A 62 7.78 8.83 33.52
N ARG A 63 8.60 8.33 32.57
CA ARG A 63 9.99 8.77 32.43
C ARG A 63 10.07 10.03 31.58
N PRO A 64 10.73 11.10 32.06
CA PRO A 64 11.00 12.27 31.24
C PRO A 64 11.98 11.93 30.11
N ILE A 65 11.81 12.60 28.97
CA ILE A 65 12.78 12.58 27.87
C ILE A 65 13.96 13.46 28.32
N PRO A 66 15.22 12.99 28.24
CA PRO A 66 16.39 13.84 28.50
C PRO A 66 16.47 15.04 27.56
#